data_AF-A0A7V9IY55-F1
#
_entry.id   AF-A0A7V9IY55-F1
#
_cell.length_a   1.000
_cell.length_b   1.000
_cell.length_c   1.000
_cell.angle_alpha   90.00
_cell.angle_beta   90.00
_cell.angle_gamma   90.00
#
_symmetry.space_group_name_H-M   'P 1'
#
loop_
_entity.id
_entity.type
_entity.pdbx_description
1 polymer ?
#
loop_
_entity_poly.entity_id
_entity_poly.type
_entity_poly.pdbx_seq_one_letter_code
_entity_poly.pdbx_strand_id
1 'polypeptide(L)'
;LEPGARLARDGYVLETFAVDHGVPAVGYALVETARPGRFDVETADRLGIPDGPSRGLLQRGETVTLADGSEVTPEAVLGPPRAGRKLVLTGDTAPTASVVDAAAGADLLVHEATFLADERERARETLHSTAGEAALVARESGVKLLALTHLSTRYFGHQVVEEARELFPDTVVPRDFDVVEIPFPERGPPELIRSGARASRAAVVPTDS
;
A
#
# COMPACT_ATOMS: atom_id res chain seq x y z
N LEU A 1 -20.03 -3.06 -2.07
CA LEU A 1 -19.39 -3.78 -0.95
C LEU A 1 -19.64 -2.92 0.27
N GLU A 2 -20.11 -3.50 1.37
CA GLU A 2 -20.32 -2.75 2.62
C GLU A 2 -18.98 -2.51 3.34
N PRO A 3 -18.87 -1.50 4.22
CA PRO A 3 -17.76 -1.37 5.14
C PRO A 3 -17.47 -2.66 5.92
N GLY A 4 -16.20 -3.01 6.10
CA GLY A 4 -15.75 -4.21 6.82
C GLY A 4 -15.77 -5.49 5.98
N ALA A 5 -16.15 -5.43 4.71
CA ALA A 5 -16.06 -6.59 3.81
C ALA A 5 -14.59 -6.94 3.55
N ARG A 6 -14.29 -8.24 3.52
CA ARG A 6 -12.96 -8.78 3.22
C ARG A 6 -13.04 -9.74 2.06
N LEU A 7 -12.20 -9.53 1.06
CA LEU A 7 -12.22 -10.30 -0.17
C LEU A 7 -10.83 -10.79 -0.51
N ALA A 8 -10.63 -12.10 -0.39
CA ALA A 8 -9.37 -12.74 -0.74
C ALA A 8 -9.11 -12.65 -2.25
N ARG A 9 -7.86 -12.36 -2.59
CA ARG A 9 -7.30 -12.36 -3.93
C ARG A 9 -5.99 -13.13 -3.91
N ASP A 10 -5.47 -13.45 -5.09
CA ASP A 10 -4.16 -14.09 -5.17
C ASP A 10 -3.08 -13.12 -4.65
N GLY A 11 -2.44 -13.48 -3.54
CA GLY A 11 -1.38 -12.70 -2.90
C GLY A 11 -1.82 -11.53 -2.00
N TYR A 12 -3.10 -11.18 -1.88
CA TYR A 12 -3.56 -10.08 -1.02
C TYR A 12 -5.04 -10.20 -0.60
N VAL A 13 -5.44 -9.39 0.39
CA VAL A 13 -6.83 -9.21 0.80
C VAL A 13 -7.26 -7.79 0.51
N LEU A 14 -8.41 -7.63 -0.14
CA LEU A 14 -9.10 -6.35 -0.26
C LEU A 14 -10.05 -6.17 0.92
N GLU A 15 -9.85 -5.15 1.73
CA GLU A 15 -10.68 -4.80 2.87
C GLU A 15 -11.37 -3.46 2.61
N THR A 16 -12.67 -3.38 2.86
CA THR A 16 -13.40 -2.11 2.77
C THR A 16 -13.55 -1.47 4.16
N PHE A 17 -13.61 -0.15 4.22
CA PHE A 17 -13.86 0.57 5.46
C PHE A 17 -14.83 1.74 5.21
N ALA A 18 -15.47 2.18 6.29
CA ALA A 18 -16.42 3.29 6.23
C ALA A 18 -15.69 4.60 6.00
N VAL A 19 -16.28 5.47 5.19
CA VAL A 19 -15.85 6.87 4.99
C VAL A 19 -17.01 7.79 5.29
N ASP A 20 -16.74 9.08 5.47
CA ASP A 20 -17.75 10.08 5.80
C ASP A 20 -17.98 11.03 4.63
N HIS A 21 -18.99 10.74 3.80
CA HIS A 21 -19.26 11.50 2.58
C HIS A 21 -20.76 11.77 2.31
N GLY A 22 -21.63 11.54 3.30
CA GLY A 22 -23.08 11.85 3.24
C GLY A 22 -23.91 10.98 2.29
N VAL A 23 -23.27 10.32 1.32
CA VAL A 23 -23.81 9.29 0.43
C VAL A 23 -23.10 7.96 0.67
N PRO A 24 -23.67 6.82 0.27
CA PRO A 24 -23.01 5.53 0.40
C PRO A 24 -21.66 5.51 -0.36
N ALA A 25 -20.58 5.42 0.41
CA ALA A 25 -19.21 5.34 -0.08
C ALA A 25 -18.39 4.42 0.83
N VAL A 26 -17.32 3.83 0.28
CA VAL A 26 -16.38 2.99 1.03
C VAL A 26 -14.96 3.29 0.58
N GLY A 27 -14.03 3.26 1.52
CA GLY A 27 -12.61 3.20 1.23
C GLY A 27 -12.15 1.75 1.05
N TYR A 28 -10.98 1.57 0.45
CA TYR A 28 -10.36 0.28 0.16
C TYR A 28 -8.95 0.20 0.72
N ALA A 29 -8.64 -0.86 1.45
CA ALA A 29 -7.29 -1.25 1.84
C ALA A 29 -6.91 -2.54 1.10
N LEU A 30 -5.80 -2.50 0.37
CA LEU A 30 -5.19 -3.66 -0.26
C LEU A 30 -4.03 -4.09 0.64
N VAL A 31 -4.17 -5.24 1.28
CA VAL A 31 -3.21 -5.79 2.24
C VAL A 31 -2.57 -7.03 1.63
N GLU A 32 -1.35 -6.90 1.16
CA GLU A 32 -0.59 -8.03 0.59
C GLU A 32 -0.20 -9.02 1.70
N THR A 33 -0.32 -10.30 1.40
CA THR A 33 0.00 -11.36 2.35
C THR A 33 1.49 -11.33 2.70
N ALA A 34 1.81 -11.65 3.96
CA ALA A 34 3.20 -11.82 4.36
C ALA A 34 3.89 -12.88 3.50
N ARG A 35 5.12 -12.58 3.10
CA ARG A 35 5.96 -13.49 2.32
C ARG A 35 6.76 -14.37 3.27
N PRO A 36 7.07 -15.60 2.88
CA PRO A 36 7.97 -16.44 3.66
C PRO A 36 9.32 -15.74 3.86
N GLY A 37 9.97 -16.05 4.98
CA GLY A 37 11.29 -15.53 5.30
C GLY A 37 12.33 -15.86 4.24
N ARG A 38 13.51 -15.26 4.40
CA ARG A 38 14.65 -15.61 3.55
C ARG A 38 15.06 -17.06 3.85
N PHE A 39 15.25 -17.85 2.80
CA PHE A 39 15.75 -19.21 2.91
C PHE A 39 17.22 -19.20 3.33
N ASP A 40 17.52 -19.95 4.38
CA ASP A 40 18.87 -20.21 4.88
C ASP A 40 19.43 -21.46 4.20
N VAL A 41 20.17 -21.23 3.13
CA VAL A 41 20.82 -22.28 2.33
C VAL A 41 21.83 -23.06 3.17
N GLU A 42 22.59 -22.38 4.02
CA GLU A 42 23.64 -23.02 4.84
C GLU A 42 23.02 -23.99 5.86
N THR A 43 21.94 -23.58 6.51
CA THR A 43 21.21 -24.46 7.42
C THR A 43 20.56 -25.63 6.68
N ALA A 44 19.97 -25.40 5.50
CA ALA A 44 19.40 -26.46 4.68
C ALA A 44 20.45 -27.49 4.22
N ASP A 45 21.64 -27.04 3.81
CA ASP A 45 22.77 -27.90 3.42
C ASP A 45 23.22 -28.75 4.62
N ARG A 46 23.35 -28.14 5.81
CA ARG A 46 23.75 -28.82 7.05
C ARG A 46 22.73 -29.87 7.49
N LEU A 47 21.45 -29.63 7.25
CA LEU A 47 20.36 -30.58 7.51
C LEU A 47 20.21 -31.65 6.42
N GLY A 48 21.04 -31.63 5.37
CA GLY A 48 20.99 -32.62 4.30
C GLY A 48 19.79 -32.48 3.36
N ILE A 49 19.17 -31.29 3.31
CA ILE A 49 18.01 -31.04 2.44
C ILE A 49 18.51 -30.88 1.00
N PRO A 50 18.09 -31.74 0.06
CA PRO A 50 18.56 -31.66 -1.32
C PRO A 50 18.09 -30.36 -1.99
N ASP A 51 18.86 -29.90 -2.97
CA ASP A 51 18.41 -28.84 -3.88
C ASP A 51 17.17 -29.28 -4.66
N GLY A 52 16.33 -28.31 -5.03
CA GLY A 52 15.16 -28.55 -5.88
C GLY A 52 13.83 -28.64 -5.09
N PRO A 53 12.92 -29.58 -5.42
CA PRO A 53 11.52 -29.53 -4.98
C PRO A 53 11.32 -29.44 -3.47
N SER A 54 12.16 -30.11 -2.68
CA SER A 54 12.11 -30.08 -1.21
C SER A 54 12.25 -28.67 -0.63
N ARG A 55 13.20 -27.88 -1.13
CA ARG A 55 13.36 -26.48 -0.70
C ARG A 55 12.17 -25.62 -1.12
N GLY A 56 11.58 -25.90 -2.28
CA GLY A 56 10.36 -25.25 -2.75
C GLY A 56 9.13 -25.55 -1.88
N LEU A 57 8.99 -26.78 -1.38
CA LEU A 57 7.95 -27.17 -0.42
C LEU A 57 8.10 -26.39 0.89
N LEU A 58 9.32 -26.36 1.45
CA LEU A 58 9.62 -25.58 2.65
C LEU A 58 9.33 -24.10 2.47
N GLN A 59 9.70 -23.52 1.32
CA GLN A 59 9.40 -22.13 0.99
C GLN A 59 7.89 -21.84 0.92
N ARG A 60 7.04 -22.84 0.63
CA ARG A 60 5.57 -22.73 0.64
C ARG A 60 4.95 -23.01 2.00
N GLY A 61 5.75 -23.28 3.02
CA GLY A 61 5.26 -23.62 4.36
C GLY A 61 4.94 -25.11 4.56
N GLU A 62 5.39 -25.98 3.65
CA GLU A 62 5.16 -27.42 3.73
C GLU A 62 6.35 -28.11 4.42
N THR A 63 6.07 -28.99 5.38
CA THR A 63 7.10 -29.85 6.02
C THR A 63 7.56 -30.92 5.05
N VAL A 64 8.86 -31.20 5.04
CA VAL A 64 9.47 -32.20 4.16
C VAL A 64 10.07 -33.34 4.97
N THR A 65 9.79 -34.57 4.56
CA THR A 65 10.47 -35.77 5.06
C THR A 65 11.68 -36.08 4.18
N LEU A 66 12.85 -36.23 4.78
CA LEU A 66 14.10 -36.58 4.12
C LEU A 66 14.24 -38.09 3.93
N ALA A 67 15.24 -38.51 3.14
CA ALA A 67 15.47 -39.91 2.81
C ALA A 67 15.85 -40.78 4.04
N ASP A 68 16.41 -40.16 5.09
CA ASP A 68 16.70 -40.81 6.37
C ASP A 68 15.48 -40.89 7.31
N GLY A 69 14.33 -40.39 6.86
CA GLY A 69 13.07 -40.36 7.62
C GLY A 69 12.92 -39.15 8.54
N SER A 70 13.90 -38.25 8.62
CA SER A 70 13.78 -37.02 9.41
C SER A 70 12.78 -36.03 8.79
N GLU A 71 12.07 -35.29 9.62
CA GLU A 71 11.18 -34.20 9.18
C GLU A 71 11.85 -32.85 9.38
N VAL A 72 11.77 -32.00 8.35
CA VAL A 72 12.23 -30.62 8.41
C VAL A 72 11.04 -29.70 8.19
N THR A 73 10.83 -28.80 9.15
CA THR A 73 9.78 -27.77 9.05
C THR A 73 10.32 -26.50 8.39
N PRO A 74 9.45 -25.66 7.80
CA PRO A 74 9.86 -24.39 7.21
C PRO A 74 10.66 -23.49 8.17
N GLU A 75 10.28 -23.44 9.44
CA GLU A 75 10.89 -22.59 10.47
C GLU A 75 12.34 -22.97 10.77
N ALA A 76 12.75 -24.20 10.45
CA ALA A 76 14.13 -24.64 10.62
C ALA A 76 15.09 -23.99 9.60
N VAL A 77 14.57 -23.54 8.45
CA VAL A 77 15.37 -23.02 7.32
C VAL A 77 14.89 -21.67 6.79
N LEU A 78 13.77 -21.15 7.27
CA LEU A 78 13.26 -19.83 6.91
C LEU A 78 13.48 -18.84 8.05
N GLY A 79 13.99 -17.66 7.70
CA GLY A 79 13.97 -16.52 8.61
C GLY A 79 12.56 -16.02 8.95
N PRO A 80 12.42 -14.91 9.71
CA PRO A 80 11.12 -14.35 10.04
C PRO A 80 10.33 -13.97 8.77
N PRO A 81 8.98 -14.05 8.81
CA PRO A 81 8.13 -13.60 7.72
C PRO A 81 8.44 -12.16 7.31
N ARG A 82 8.40 -11.90 6.01
CA ARG A 82 8.64 -10.57 5.44
C ARG A 82 7.30 -9.92 5.15
N ALA A 83 7.11 -8.70 5.63
CA ALA A 83 5.87 -7.96 5.41
C ALA A 83 5.54 -7.84 3.91
N GLY A 84 4.25 -8.01 3.60
CA GLY A 84 3.69 -7.55 2.33
C GLY A 84 3.52 -6.03 2.33
N ARG A 85 3.09 -5.49 1.21
CA ARG A 85 2.73 -4.07 1.08
C ARG A 85 1.29 -3.81 1.53
N LYS A 86 1.04 -2.58 1.95
CA LYS A 86 -0.31 -2.09 2.26
C LYS A 86 -0.57 -0.75 1.56
N LEU A 87 -1.65 -0.71 0.78
CA LEU A 87 -2.14 0.48 0.09
C LEU A 87 -3.55 0.79 0.58
N VAL A 88 -3.83 2.06 0.88
CA VAL A 88 -5.17 2.52 1.26
C VAL A 88 -5.64 3.62 0.31
N LEU A 89 -6.87 3.50 -0.15
CA LEU A 89 -7.57 4.44 -1.01
C LEU A 89 -8.84 4.88 -0.27
N THR A 90 -9.00 6.17 0.00
CA THR A 90 -10.19 6.65 0.73
C THR A 90 -11.42 6.79 -0.17
N GLY A 91 -11.23 7.26 -1.40
CA GLY A 91 -12.32 7.94 -2.11
C GLY A 91 -12.64 9.29 -1.45
N ASP A 92 -13.79 9.85 -1.77
CA ASP A 92 -14.25 11.12 -1.19
C ASP A 92 -14.67 10.90 0.26
N THR A 93 -14.19 11.75 1.16
CA THR A 93 -14.44 11.66 2.60
C THR A 93 -14.04 12.95 3.33
N ALA A 94 -14.79 13.29 4.36
CA ALA A 94 -14.32 14.10 5.47
C ALA A 94 -13.29 13.32 6.31
N PRO A 95 -12.44 14.01 7.09
CA PRO A 95 -11.47 13.35 7.96
C PRO A 95 -12.18 12.52 9.03
N THR A 96 -11.85 11.24 9.12
CA THR A 96 -12.52 10.30 10.04
C THR A 96 -11.54 9.29 10.63
N ALA A 97 -11.80 8.85 11.86
CA ALA A 97 -10.98 7.86 12.57
C ALA A 97 -10.91 6.52 11.82
N SER A 98 -11.96 6.15 11.08
CA SER A 98 -11.96 4.91 10.29
C SER A 98 -10.89 4.92 9.20
N VAL A 99 -10.56 6.08 8.64
CA VAL A 99 -9.46 6.21 7.67
C VAL A 99 -8.12 6.02 8.40
N VAL A 100 -7.95 6.60 9.59
CA VAL A 100 -6.72 6.45 10.39
C VAL A 100 -6.48 4.97 10.73
N ASP A 101 -7.51 4.28 11.21
CA ASP A 101 -7.43 2.86 11.56
C ASP A 101 -7.14 1.99 10.34
N ALA A 102 -7.84 2.24 9.22
CA ALA A 102 -7.61 1.51 7.98
C ALA A 102 -6.22 1.75 7.41
N ALA A 103 -5.71 2.98 7.49
CA ALA A 103 -4.40 3.39 6.98
C ALA A 103 -3.23 3.06 7.90
N ALA A 104 -3.47 2.59 9.12
CA ALA A 104 -2.42 2.32 10.11
C ALA A 104 -1.24 1.52 9.50
N GLY A 105 -0.05 2.14 9.49
CA GLY A 105 1.21 1.59 8.98
C GLY A 105 1.23 1.27 7.47
N ALA A 106 0.33 1.85 6.67
CA ALA A 106 0.31 1.62 5.23
C ALA A 106 1.55 2.19 4.55
N ASP A 107 1.98 1.55 3.47
CA ASP A 107 3.06 2.10 2.64
C ASP A 107 2.56 3.35 1.90
N LEU A 108 1.33 3.30 1.35
CA LEU A 108 0.73 4.43 0.64
C LEU A 108 -0.70 4.66 1.11
N LEU A 109 -1.01 5.92 1.44
CA LEU A 109 -2.37 6.43 1.57
C LEU A 109 -2.67 7.36 0.40
N VAL A 110 -3.68 7.02 -0.39
CA VAL A 110 -4.28 7.92 -1.39
C VAL A 110 -5.52 8.54 -0.76
N HIS A 111 -5.46 9.85 -0.55
CA HIS A 111 -6.51 10.62 0.12
C HIS A 111 -6.99 11.74 -0.81
N GLU A 112 -8.28 12.08 -0.73
CA GLU A 112 -8.76 13.30 -1.36
C GLU A 112 -8.25 14.55 -0.62
N ALA A 113 -8.06 15.65 -1.35
CA ALA A 113 -7.78 16.96 -0.79
C ALA A 113 -8.52 18.01 -1.64
N THR A 114 -9.85 17.94 -1.64
CA THR A 114 -10.68 18.80 -2.46
C THR A 114 -10.43 20.28 -2.18
N PHE A 115 -10.15 20.63 -0.92
CA PHE A 115 -9.97 22.00 -0.46
C PHE A 115 -8.61 22.28 0.19
N LEU A 116 -8.27 23.55 0.35
CA LEU A 116 -7.22 24.03 1.24
C LEU A 116 -7.83 24.56 2.54
N ALA A 117 -6.98 24.95 3.49
CA ALA A 117 -7.41 25.47 4.79
C ALA A 117 -8.32 26.71 4.71
N ASP A 118 -8.25 27.49 3.61
CA ASP A 118 -9.08 28.67 3.37
C ASP A 118 -10.57 28.33 3.16
N GLU A 119 -10.89 27.15 2.62
CA GLU A 119 -12.25 26.66 2.39
C GLU A 119 -12.62 25.53 3.37
N ARG A 120 -12.01 25.49 4.57
CA ARG A 120 -12.25 24.43 5.57
C ARG A 120 -13.72 24.29 5.97
N GLU A 121 -14.45 25.39 6.09
CA GLU A 121 -15.89 25.34 6.40
C GLU A 121 -16.66 24.62 5.31
N ARG A 122 -16.35 24.92 4.05
CA ARG A 122 -16.96 24.27 2.91
C ARG A 122 -16.59 22.80 2.81
N ALA A 123 -15.35 22.43 3.11
CA ALA A 123 -14.93 21.02 3.17
C ALA A 123 -15.84 20.24 4.12
N ARG A 124 -16.13 20.80 5.31
CA ARG A 124 -17.05 20.18 6.28
C ARG A 124 -18.49 20.12 5.78
N GLU A 125 -19.00 21.20 5.21
CA GLU A 125 -20.37 21.24 4.68
C GLU A 125 -20.61 20.23 3.56
N THR A 126 -19.57 19.96 2.77
CA THR A 126 -19.63 19.06 1.62
C THR A 126 -19.06 17.67 1.90
N LEU A 127 -18.66 17.40 3.16
CA LEU A 127 -18.05 16.15 3.61
C LEU A 127 -16.86 15.71 2.74
N HIS A 128 -15.97 16.68 2.51
CA HIS A 128 -14.68 16.53 1.84
C HIS A 128 -13.55 16.90 2.81
N SER A 129 -12.31 16.69 2.39
CA SER A 129 -11.12 16.99 3.18
C SER A 129 -10.33 18.17 2.64
N THR A 130 -9.69 18.89 3.56
CA THR A 130 -8.59 19.80 3.19
C THR A 130 -7.26 19.05 3.04
N ALA A 131 -6.31 19.64 2.31
CA ALA A 131 -4.95 19.10 2.19
C ALA A 131 -4.27 18.94 3.56
N GLY A 132 -4.41 19.95 4.43
CA GLY A 132 -3.92 19.87 5.80
C GLY A 132 -4.57 18.75 6.63
N GLU A 133 -5.89 18.55 6.52
CA GLU A 133 -6.57 17.48 7.26
C GLU A 133 -6.18 16.07 6.76
N ALA A 134 -6.04 15.89 5.44
CA ALA A 134 -5.50 14.64 4.88
C ALA A 134 -4.07 14.36 5.38
N ALA A 135 -3.24 15.40 5.52
CA ALA A 135 -1.90 15.29 6.09
C ALA A 135 -1.90 14.90 7.58
N LEU A 136 -2.86 15.40 8.37
CA LEU A 136 -3.03 14.98 9.76
C LEU A 136 -3.40 13.49 9.85
N VAL A 137 -4.34 13.05 9.02
CA VAL A 137 -4.73 11.62 8.93
C VAL A 137 -3.53 10.75 8.58
N ALA A 138 -2.71 11.16 7.60
CA ALA A 138 -1.50 10.44 7.22
C ALA A 138 -0.48 10.35 8.37
N ARG A 139 -0.26 11.46 9.07
CA ARG A 139 0.65 11.50 10.23
C ARG A 139 0.16 10.60 11.36
N GLU A 140 -1.12 10.64 11.69
CA GLU A 140 -1.72 9.84 12.77
C GLU A 140 -1.73 8.34 12.45
N SER A 141 -1.93 7.98 11.19
CA SER A 141 -1.88 6.59 10.73
C SER A 141 -0.46 6.05 10.56
N GLY A 142 0.57 6.91 10.57
CA GLY A 142 1.97 6.50 10.43
C GLY A 142 2.27 5.86 9.09
N VAL A 143 1.66 6.37 8.01
CA VAL A 143 1.92 5.89 6.65
C VAL A 143 3.29 6.34 6.15
N LYS A 144 3.83 5.65 5.15
CA LYS A 144 5.15 6.03 4.58
C LYS A 144 5.04 7.14 3.54
N LEU A 145 3.95 7.20 2.78
CA LEU A 145 3.72 8.21 1.76
C LEU A 145 2.23 8.58 1.68
N LEU A 146 1.95 9.89 1.58
CA LEU A 146 0.63 10.43 1.29
C LEU A 146 0.57 10.91 -0.17
N ALA A 147 -0.41 10.41 -0.92
CA ALA A 147 -0.72 10.89 -2.26
C ALA A 147 -2.08 11.61 -2.25
N LEU A 148 -2.05 12.91 -2.51
CA LEU A 148 -3.26 13.74 -2.55
C LEU A 148 -3.85 13.77 -3.95
N THR A 149 -5.13 13.44 -4.06
CA THR A 149 -5.89 13.43 -5.32
C THR A 149 -7.23 14.15 -5.15
N HIS A 150 -8.09 14.13 -6.19
CA HIS A 150 -9.41 14.77 -6.18
C HIS A 150 -9.37 16.25 -5.77
N LEU A 151 -8.55 17.04 -6.47
CA LEU A 151 -8.34 18.45 -6.16
C LEU A 151 -9.41 19.33 -6.84
N SER A 152 -9.88 20.36 -6.14
CA SER A 152 -10.65 21.41 -6.79
C SER A 152 -9.82 22.11 -7.87
N THR A 153 -10.45 22.42 -9.01
CA THR A 153 -9.82 23.14 -10.14
C THR A 153 -9.36 24.56 -9.78
N ARG A 154 -9.72 25.05 -8.60
CA ARG A 154 -9.31 26.34 -8.04
C ARG A 154 -7.85 26.38 -7.62
N TYR A 155 -7.28 25.23 -7.24
CA TYR A 155 -5.95 25.16 -6.66
C TYR A 155 -4.97 24.51 -7.62
N PHE A 156 -3.75 25.02 -7.62
CA PHE A 156 -2.63 24.35 -8.27
C PHE A 156 -2.03 23.32 -7.32
N GLY A 157 -1.57 22.18 -7.86
CA GLY A 157 -1.01 21.10 -7.04
C GLY A 157 0.20 21.51 -6.18
N HIS A 158 0.94 22.57 -6.54
CA HIS A 158 2.02 23.08 -5.68
C HIS A 158 1.49 23.71 -4.38
N GLN A 159 0.35 24.39 -4.41
CA GLN A 159 -0.28 24.97 -3.22
C GLN A 159 -0.77 23.87 -2.28
N VAL A 160 -1.37 22.82 -2.86
CA VAL A 160 -1.85 21.64 -2.13
C VAL A 160 -0.72 20.89 -1.44
N VAL A 161 0.38 20.62 -2.16
CA VAL A 161 1.50 19.90 -1.57
C VAL A 161 2.25 20.75 -0.54
N GLU A 162 2.33 22.07 -0.73
CA GLU A 162 2.94 22.98 0.25
C GLU A 162 2.18 22.94 1.59
N GLU A 163 0.86 23.14 1.59
CA GLU A 163 0.04 23.08 2.80
C GLU A 163 0.16 21.73 3.52
N ALA A 164 0.02 20.63 2.78
CA ALA A 164 0.08 19.30 3.38
C ALA A 164 1.46 18.98 3.97
N ARG A 165 2.55 19.43 3.33
CA ARG A 165 3.92 19.18 3.79
C ARG A 165 4.31 19.91 5.06
N GLU A 166 3.57 20.96 5.45
CA GLU A 166 3.74 21.58 6.76
C GLU A 166 3.40 20.61 7.90
N LEU A 167 2.51 19.64 7.65
CA LEU A 167 2.02 18.69 8.65
C LEU A 167 2.55 17.27 8.42
N PHE A 168 2.81 16.88 7.17
CA PHE A 168 3.34 15.58 6.78
C PHE A 168 4.29 15.70 5.57
N PRO A 169 5.62 15.75 5.79
CA PRO A 169 6.61 16.02 4.73
C PRO A 169 6.60 15.02 3.57
N ASP A 170 6.32 13.75 3.83
CA ASP A 170 6.25 12.67 2.85
C ASP A 170 4.91 12.70 2.09
N THR A 171 4.63 13.84 1.46
CA THR A 171 3.42 14.07 0.67
C THR A 171 3.77 14.36 -0.78
N VAL A 172 2.96 13.80 -1.69
CA VAL A 172 2.99 14.07 -3.12
C VAL A 172 1.59 14.40 -3.65
N VAL A 173 1.55 15.14 -4.76
CA VAL A 173 0.34 15.37 -5.55
C VAL A 173 0.58 14.75 -6.93
N PRO A 174 0.16 13.50 -7.16
CA PRO A 174 0.28 12.87 -8.48
C PRO A 174 -0.55 13.62 -9.51
N ARG A 175 -0.05 13.70 -10.74
CA ARG A 175 -0.81 14.18 -11.90
C ARG A 175 -1.22 13.01 -12.76
N ASP A 176 -2.13 13.27 -13.70
CA ASP A 176 -2.49 12.32 -14.73
C ASP A 176 -1.24 11.67 -15.35
N PHE A 177 -1.24 10.33 -15.39
CA PHE A 177 -0.16 9.49 -15.91
C PHE A 177 1.14 9.43 -15.09
N ASP A 178 1.21 10.07 -13.93
CA ASP A 178 2.26 9.76 -12.95
C ASP A 178 2.02 8.35 -12.35
N VAL A 179 3.07 7.72 -11.83
CA VAL A 179 3.03 6.39 -11.21
C VAL A 179 3.62 6.50 -9.81
N VAL A 180 2.98 5.91 -8.82
CA VAL A 180 3.59 5.72 -7.49
C VAL A 180 4.07 4.27 -7.41
N GLU A 181 5.39 4.08 -7.32
CA GLU A 181 5.98 2.76 -7.11
C GLU A 181 6.00 2.44 -5.62
N ILE A 182 5.45 1.28 -5.25
CA ILE A 182 5.48 0.76 -3.89
C ILE A 182 6.37 -0.48 -3.90
N PRO A 183 7.68 -0.34 -3.62
CA PRO A 183 8.55 -1.49 -3.50
C PRO A 183 8.19 -2.30 -2.24
N PHE A 184 8.71 -3.51 -2.13
CA PHE A 184 8.60 -4.25 -0.87
C PHE A 184 9.28 -3.46 0.27
N PRO A 185 8.79 -3.54 1.51
CA PRO A 185 9.30 -2.74 2.63
C PRO A 185 10.81 -2.81 2.83
N GLU A 186 11.44 -3.95 2.55
CA GLU A 186 12.90 -4.13 2.66
C GLU A 186 13.72 -3.50 1.51
N ARG A 187 13.06 -3.03 0.44
CA ARG A 187 13.71 -2.47 -0.76
C ARG A 187 13.71 -0.94 -0.80
N GLY A 188 12.92 -0.27 0.04
CA GLY A 188 12.87 1.19 0.11
C GLY A 188 11.48 1.75 0.43
N PRO A 189 11.36 3.08 0.52
CA PRO A 189 10.07 3.75 0.63
C PRO A 189 9.35 3.82 -0.73
N PRO A 190 8.05 4.12 -0.74
CA PRO A 190 7.32 4.42 -1.98
C PRO A 190 7.78 5.73 -2.62
N GLU A 191 7.73 5.80 -3.96
CA GLU A 191 8.23 6.96 -4.71
C GLU A 191 7.30 7.35 -5.88
N LEU A 192 7.18 8.65 -6.14
CA LEU A 192 6.43 9.18 -7.28
C LEU A 192 7.33 9.28 -8.53
N ILE A 193 6.98 8.52 -9.56
CA ILE A 193 7.59 8.55 -10.89
C ILE A 193 6.75 9.43 -11.82
N ARG A 194 7.27 10.63 -12.13
CA ARG A 194 6.59 11.59 -13.01
C ARG A 194 6.49 11.05 -14.43
N SER A 195 5.29 11.11 -15.02
CA SER A 195 4.98 10.59 -16.36
C SER A 195 5.35 9.10 -16.56
N GLY A 196 5.40 8.32 -15.48
CA GLY A 196 5.82 6.92 -15.51
C GLY A 196 4.99 6.05 -16.47
N ALA A 197 3.68 6.32 -16.60
CA ALA A 197 2.81 5.55 -17.49
C ALA A 197 3.05 5.82 -18.99
N ARG A 198 3.67 6.96 -19.34
CA ARG A 198 4.07 7.28 -20.71
C ARG A 198 5.42 6.64 -21.08
N ALA A 199 6.33 6.54 -20.11
CA ALA A 199 7.62 5.88 -20.29
C ALA A 199 7.48 4.36 -20.46
N SER A 200 6.57 3.71 -19.70
CA SER A 200 6.33 2.27 -19.81
C SER A 200 5.69 1.83 -21.13
N ARG A 201 4.81 2.66 -21.71
CA ARG A 201 4.19 2.41 -23.02
C ARG A 201 5.18 2.43 -24.19
N ALA A 202 6.28 3.17 -24.11
CA ALA A 202 7.31 3.18 -25.14
C ALA A 202 8.16 1.89 -25.17
N ALA A 203 8.16 1.12 -24.07
CA ALA A 203 8.92 -0.13 -23.95
C ALA A 203 8.15 -1.37 -24.43
N VAL A 204 6.84 -1.26 -24.67
CA VAL A 204 5.99 -2.33 -25.19
C VAL A 204 5.67 -2.05 -26.66
N VAL A 205 6.66 -2.23 -27.53
CA VAL A 205 6.41 -2.37 -28.98
C VAL A 205 6.00 -3.83 -29.22
N PRO A 206 4.85 -4.12 -29.86
CA PRO A 206 4.51 -5.51 -30.18
C PRO A 206 5.50 -6.04 -31.21
N THR A 207 6.15 -7.17 -30.90
CA THR A 207 6.73 -8.03 -31.93
C THR A 207 5.58 -8.74 -32.63
N ASP A 208 5.07 -8.19 -33.73
CA ASP A 208 4.17 -8.92 -34.63
C ASP A 208 4.95 -10.08 -35.28
N SER A 209 4.38 -11.28 -35.18
CA SER A 209 4.66 -12.45 -36.03
C SER A 209 3.37 -13.24 -36.19
#